data_AF-A0A0F8WHD5-F1
#
_entry.id   AF-A0A0F8WHD5-F1
#
_cell.length_a   1.000
_cell.length_b   1.000
_cell.length_c   1.000
_cell.angle_alpha   90.00
_cell.angle_beta   90.00
_cell.angle_gamma   90.00
#
_symmetry.space_group_name_H-M   'P 1'
#
loop_
_entity.id
_entity.type
_entity.pdbx_description
1 polymer ?
#
loop_
_entity_poly.entity_id
_entity_poly.type
_entity_poly.pdbx_seq_one_letter_code
_entity_poly.pdbx_strand_id
1 'polypeptide(L)' 'MTISGRGFIFIEPEQAQQCDLCGKITELRPYGPNGACICYECGEKDPETTKQMFNQRVERVLAMKGESDG' A
#
# COMPACT_ATOMS: atom_id res chain seq x y z
N MET A 1 -28.45 -17.08 -24.60
CA MET A 1 -27.05 -17.06 -24.13
C MET A 1 -27.06 -16.64 -22.67
N THR A 2 -26.97 -17.59 -21.75
CA THR A 2 -26.94 -17.33 -20.31
C THR A 2 -25.48 -17.16 -19.89
N ILE A 3 -25.04 -15.92 -19.65
CA ILE A 3 -23.74 -15.63 -19.02
C ILE A 3 -23.89 -15.97 -17.54
N SER A 4 -23.53 -17.20 -17.19
CA SER A 4 -23.45 -17.65 -15.80
C SER A 4 -22.21 -17.04 -15.13
N GLY A 5 -22.42 -16.01 -14.31
CA GLY A 5 -21.70 -15.85 -13.03
C GLY A 5 -20.23 -15.43 -13.01
N ARG A 6 -19.73 -14.60 -13.95
CA ARG A 6 -18.46 -13.89 -13.75
C ARG A 6 -18.70 -12.38 -13.86
N GLY A 7 -18.72 -11.71 -12.71
CA GLY A 7 -18.80 -10.25 -12.67
C GLY A 7 -17.58 -9.62 -13.32
N PHE A 8 -17.74 -8.41 -13.86
CA PHE A 8 -16.63 -7.60 -14.37
C PHE A 8 -15.94 -6.91 -13.19
N ILE A 9 -14.60 -7.00 -13.13
CA ILE A 9 -13.79 -6.25 -12.18
C ILE A 9 -13.18 -5.07 -12.93
N PHE A 10 -13.47 -3.86 -12.47
CA PHE A 10 -12.84 -2.63 -12.95
C PHE A 10 -11.76 -2.23 -11.94
N ILE A 11 -10.50 -2.14 -12.37
CA ILE A 11 -9.37 -1.68 -11.55
C ILE A 11 -8.97 -0.31 -12.09
N GLU A 12 -9.31 0.75 -11.36
CA GLU A 12 -8.88 2.10 -11.69
C GLU A 12 -7.42 2.31 -11.25
N PRO A 13 -6.61 3.07 -11.99
CA PRO A 13 -5.27 3.42 -11.54
C PRO A 13 -5.34 4.28 -10.28
N GLU A 14 -4.41 4.08 -9.35
CA GLU A 14 -4.25 4.99 -8.22
C GLU A 14 -3.91 6.40 -8.75
N GLN A 15 -4.38 7.43 -8.05
CA GLN A 15 -4.07 8.80 -8.41
C GLN A 15 -2.59 9.05 -8.08
N ALA A 16 -1.83 9.59 -9.03
CA ALA A 16 -0.43 9.94 -8.78
C ALA A 16 -0.34 11.02 -7.69
N GLN A 17 0.46 10.75 -6.66
CA GLN A 17 0.63 11.62 -5.49
C GLN A 17 2.07 12.12 -5.40
N GLN A 18 2.27 13.23 -4.69
CA GLN A 18 3.59 13.80 -4.43
C GLN A 18 4.27 13.07 -3.26
N CYS A 19 5.46 12.50 -3.49
CA CYS A 19 6.27 11.86 -2.45
C CYS A 19 6.63 12.84 -1.33
N ASP A 20 6.40 12.44 -0.07
CA ASP A 20 6.64 13.27 1.11
C ASP A 20 8.13 13.60 1.34
N LEU A 21 9.04 12.78 0.78
CA LEU A 21 10.49 12.95 0.97
C LEU A 21 11.17 13.71 -0.18
N CYS A 22 10.83 13.40 -1.43
CA CYS A 22 11.53 13.94 -2.60
C CYS A 22 10.67 14.81 -3.51
N GLY A 23 9.36 14.90 -3.28
CA GLY A 23 8.46 15.72 -4.09
C GLY A 23 8.12 15.16 -5.48
N LYS A 24 8.60 13.96 -5.84
CA LYS A 24 8.27 13.32 -7.12
C LYS A 24 6.79 12.92 -7.16
N ILE A 25 6.10 13.25 -8.26
CA ILE A 25 4.72 12.78 -8.51
C ILE A 25 4.79 11.37 -9.10
N THR A 26 4.37 10.37 -8.33
CA THR A 26 4.45 8.95 -8.70
C THR A 26 3.56 8.11 -7.78
N GLU A 27 3.47 6.80 -8.04
CA GLU A 27 2.88 5.84 -7.11
C GLU A 27 3.63 5.82 -5.78
N LEU A 28 2.90 5.99 -4.67
CA LEU A 28 3.47 6.08 -3.33
C LEU A 28 3.08 4.89 -2.47
N ARG A 29 3.95 4.54 -1.52
CA ARG A 29 3.66 3.55 -0.49
C ARG A 29 3.84 4.17 0.89
N PRO A 30 2.94 3.87 1.84
CA PRO A 30 2.97 4.44 3.18
C PRO A 30 3.95 3.67 4.09
N TYR A 31 5.17 3.49 3.60
CA TYR A 31 6.26 2.74 4.25
C TYR A 31 7.43 3.66 4.63
N GLY A 32 7.26 4.98 4.45
CA GLY A 32 8.27 5.94 4.87
C GLY A 32 8.31 6.12 6.39
N PRO A 33 9.32 6.85 6.88
CA PRO A 33 9.45 7.18 8.29
C PRO A 33 8.15 7.76 8.84
N ASN A 34 7.71 7.29 10.01
CA ASN A 34 6.45 7.71 10.65
C ASN A 34 5.19 7.51 9.78
N GLY A 35 5.22 6.59 8.81
CA GLY A 35 4.09 6.31 7.92
C GLY A 35 3.97 7.25 6.72
N ALA A 36 5.02 8.02 6.40
CA ALA A 36 5.06 8.89 5.22
C ALA A 36 4.79 8.11 3.92
N CYS A 37 4.14 8.78 2.97
CA CYS A 37 3.88 8.29 1.63
C CYS A 37 5.09 8.56 0.74
N ILE A 38 5.82 7.49 0.41
CA ILE A 38 7.11 7.58 -0.29
C ILE A 38 7.12 6.82 -1.61
N CYS A 39 7.90 7.31 -2.56
CA CYS A 39 8.13 6.60 -3.82
C CYS A 39 9.08 5.40 -3.63
N TYR A 40 9.10 4.51 -4.62
CA TYR A 40 10.01 3.36 -4.65
C TYR A 40 11.48 3.76 -4.43
N GLU A 41 11.97 4.78 -5.13
CA GLU A 41 13.36 5.26 -5.03
C GLU A 41 13.71 5.76 -3.62
N CYS A 42 12.76 6.36 -2.90
CA CYS A 42 12.96 6.76 -1.52
C CYS A 42 12.98 5.56 -0.57
N GLY A 43 12.15 4.54 -0.83
CA GLY A 43 12.16 3.31 -0.03
C GLY A 43 13.44 2.49 -0.23
N GLU A 44 14.01 2.50 -1.45
CA GLU A 44 15.25 1.80 -1.77
C GLU A 44 16.49 2.47 -1.13
N LYS A 45 16.44 3.78 -0.87
CA LYS A 45 17.52 4.50 -0.15
C LYS A 45 17.62 4.09 1.33
N ASP A 46 16.50 3.69 1.93
CA ASP A 46 16.44 3.19 3.31
C ASP A 46 15.55 1.94 3.41
N PRO A 47 16.06 0.79 2.94
CA PRO A 47 15.27 -0.43 2.84
C PRO A 47 14.97 -1.04 4.21
N GLU A 48 15.78 -0.75 5.23
CA GLU A 48 15.58 -1.24 6.59
C GLU A 48 14.35 -0.58 7.21
N THR A 49 14.30 0.75 7.26
CA THR A 49 13.13 1.50 7.75
C THR A 49 11.88 1.17 6.95
N THR A 50 12.01 1.06 5.62
CA THR A 50 10.88 0.71 4.74
C THR A 50 10.28 -0.65 5.09
N LYS A 51 11.13 -1.67 5.32
CA LYS A 51 10.67 -3.01 5.73
C LYS A 51 10.04 -2.99 7.12
N GLN A 52 10.63 -2.28 8.07
CA GLN A 52 10.07 -2.16 9.42
C GLN A 52 8.66 -1.56 9.39
N MET A 53 8.47 -0.46 8.65
CA MET A 53 7.17 0.20 8.51
C MET A 53 6.15 -0.67 7.77
N PHE A 54 6.59 -1.40 6.74
CA PHE A 54 5.75 -2.39 6.07
C PHE A 54 5.27 -3.48 7.05
N ASN A 55 6.20 -4.08 7.80
CA ASN A 55 5.89 -5.13 8.76
C ASN A 55 4.93 -4.63 9.84
N GLN A 56 5.18 -3.46 10.42
CA GLN A 56 4.31 -2.84 11.41
C GLN A 56 2.88 -2.65 10.87
N ARG A 57 2.74 -2.27 9.58
CA ARG A 57 1.43 -2.10 8.94
C ARG A 57 0.74 -3.43 8.72
N VAL A 58 1.47 -4.46 8.29
CA VAL A 58 0.94 -5.82 8.12
C VAL A 58 0.46 -6.38 9.46
N GLU A 59 1.28 -6.29 10.50
CA GLU A 59 0.95 -6.72 11.86
C GLU A 59 -0.29 -6.02 12.39
N ARG A 60 -0.42 -4.71 12.16
CA ARG A 60 -1.63 -3.95 12.52
C ARG A 60 -2.88 -4.48 11.82
N VAL A 61 -2.80 -4.75 10.52
CA VAL A 61 -3.93 -5.30 9.76
C VAL A 61 -4.28 -6.71 10.24
N LEU A 62 -3.28 -7.54 10.54
CA LEU A 62 -3.49 -8.89 11.08
C LEU A 62 -4.16 -8.86 12.46
N ALA A 63 -3.72 -7.97 13.34
CA ALA A 63 -4.34 -7.77 14.65
C ALA A 63 -5.82 -7.34 14.54
N MET A 64 -6.20 -6.62 13.48
CA MET A 64 -7.58 -6.18 13.24
C MET A 64 -8.47 -7.25 12.61
N LYS A 65 -7.91 -8.32 12.01
CA LYS A 65 -8.68 -9.38 11.33
C LYS A 65 -9.07 -10.55 12.24
N GLY A 66 -8.86 -10.44 13.55
CA GLY A 66 -9.08 -11.52 14.51
C GLY A 66 -10.53 -11.78 14.94
N GLU A 67 -11.57 -11.30 14.25
CA GLU A 67 -12.97 -11.52 14.69
C GLU A 67 -14.00 -11.40 13.55
N SER A 68 -14.10 -12.40 12.66
CA SER A 68 -15.32 -12.61 11.84
C SER A 68 -15.34 -13.94 11.08
N ASP A 69 -15.11 -15.08 11.73
CA ASP A 69 -15.45 -16.39 11.15
C ASP A 69 -16.10 -17.26 12.24
N GLY A 70 -17.42 -17.12 12.35
CA GLY A 70 -18.32 -18.01 13.08
C GLY A 70 -19.20 -18.79 12.12
#